data_AF-A0A9E7GPH2-F1
#
_entry.id   AF-A0A9E7GPH2-F1
#
_cell.length_a   1.000
_cell.length_b   1.000
_cell.length_c   1.000
_cell.angle_alpha   90.00
_cell.angle_beta   90.00
_cell.angle_gamma   90.00
#
_symmetry.space_group_name_H-M   'P 1'
#
loop_
_entity.id
_entity.type
_entity.pdbx_description
1 polymer ?
#
loop_
_entity_poly.entity_id
_entity_poly.type
_entity_poly.pdbx_seq_one_letter_code
_entity_poly.pdbx_strand_id
1 'polypeptide(L)'
;MERRNPTEDYGVSVIRYQSTYLVDIVEERIGRVLRLDSIQSGAAWLGVDVLVFNTWHWWTHKGRSQPWDYVRDGDQVHKDMDRLVAFNKGLTTWAKWVDANINPAATKVFFKGSPHPLQEQNGDTNAKNCYGQTQPVSGSTYPGGRFQLKE
;
A
#
# COMPACT_ATOMS: atom_id res chain seq x y z
N MET A 1 30.51 -4.20 -26.29
CA MET A 1 29.79 -4.95 -25.25
C MET A 1 28.33 -4.57 -25.37
N GLU A 2 27.53 -5.42 -25.99
CA GLU A 2 26.11 -5.15 -26.24
C GLU A 2 25.36 -5.23 -24.90
N ARG A 3 24.68 -4.16 -24.51
CA ARG A 3 23.86 -4.16 -23.28
C ARG A 3 22.62 -4.99 -23.56
N ARG A 4 22.69 -6.30 -23.30
CA ARG A 4 21.49 -7.15 -23.29
C ARG A 4 20.61 -6.74 -22.13
N ASN A 5 19.31 -6.68 -22.35
CA ASN A 5 18.33 -6.54 -21.29
C ASN A 5 18.28 -7.90 -20.56
N PRO A 6 18.77 -8.01 -19.31
CA PRO A 6 18.90 -9.30 -18.64
C PRO A 6 17.57 -10.02 -18.47
N THR A 7 16.44 -9.32 -18.53
CA THR A 7 15.10 -9.93 -18.38
C THR A 7 14.64 -10.67 -19.63
N GLU A 8 14.97 -10.15 -20.82
CA GLU A 8 14.58 -10.75 -22.10
C GLU A 8 15.29 -12.08 -22.36
N ASP A 9 16.57 -12.17 -21.97
CA ASP A 9 17.39 -13.38 -22.14
C ASP A 9 16.84 -14.60 -21.36
N TYR A 10 16.04 -14.37 -20.31
CA TYR A 10 15.42 -15.43 -19.50
C TYR A 10 13.90 -15.52 -19.68
N GLY A 11 13.31 -14.76 -20.62
CA GLY A 11 11.86 -14.71 -20.81
C GLY A 11 11.10 -14.17 -19.59
N VAL A 12 11.75 -13.35 -18.76
CA VAL A 12 11.18 -12.75 -17.56
C VAL A 12 10.61 -11.38 -17.90
N SER A 13 9.43 -11.05 -17.38
CA SER A 13 8.88 -9.70 -17.44
C SER A 13 8.71 -9.11 -16.05
N VAL A 14 8.98 -7.82 -15.91
CA VAL A 14 8.79 -7.07 -14.65
C VAL A 14 7.87 -5.91 -14.93
N ILE A 15 6.70 -5.91 -14.29
CA ILE A 15 5.66 -4.91 -14.49
C ILE A 15 5.45 -4.15 -13.18
N ARG A 16 5.46 -2.82 -13.26
CA ARG A 16 5.01 -1.95 -12.18
C ARG A 16 3.59 -1.47 -12.47
N TYR A 17 2.62 -1.96 -11.70
CA TYR A 17 1.24 -1.49 -11.77
C TYR A 17 0.91 -0.59 -10.57
N GLN A 18 0.27 0.56 -10.82
CA GLN A 18 -0.01 1.55 -9.79
C GLN A 18 -1.48 1.47 -9.34
N SER A 19 -1.71 0.79 -8.21
CA SER A 19 -2.96 0.89 -7.44
C SER A 19 -2.62 1.30 -6.01
N THR A 20 -2.60 2.60 -5.76
CA THR A 20 -2.01 3.20 -4.56
C THR A 20 -2.68 2.72 -3.27
N TYR A 21 -4.00 2.53 -3.31
CA TYR A 21 -4.82 2.10 -2.17
C TYR A 21 -5.30 0.65 -2.32
N LEU A 22 -4.93 -0.04 -3.40
CA LEU A 22 -5.42 -1.36 -3.83
C LEU A 22 -6.92 -1.39 -4.18
N VAL A 23 -7.75 -0.76 -3.35
CA VAL A 23 -9.16 -0.49 -3.58
C VAL A 23 -9.38 0.77 -4.41
N ASP A 24 -10.59 0.91 -4.94
CA ASP A 24 -10.88 1.91 -5.97
C ASP A 24 -11.19 3.30 -5.40
N ILE A 25 -10.76 4.33 -6.13
CA ILE A 25 -11.30 5.69 -6.02
C ILE A 25 -12.07 5.96 -7.30
N VAL A 26 -13.36 6.26 -7.17
CA VAL A 26 -14.26 6.46 -8.31
C VAL A 26 -14.93 7.82 -8.25
N GLU A 27 -15.22 8.40 -9.41
CA GLU A 27 -16.07 9.59 -9.54
C GLU A 27 -17.54 9.17 -9.40
N GLU A 28 -18.23 9.66 -8.36
CA GLU A 28 -19.67 9.52 -8.18
C GLU A 28 -20.34 10.92 -8.23
N ARG A 29 -21.67 10.97 -8.30
CA ARG A 29 -22.41 12.26 -8.30
C ARG A 29 -22.12 13.15 -7.08
N ILE A 30 -21.69 12.54 -5.97
CA ILE A 30 -21.35 13.24 -4.73
C ILE A 30 -19.90 13.73 -4.69
N GLY A 31 -19.06 13.34 -5.64
CA GLY A 31 -17.62 13.64 -5.69
C GLY A 31 -16.77 12.38 -5.83
N ARG A 32 -15.47 12.48 -5.54
CA ARG A 32 -14.54 11.35 -5.58
C ARG A 32 -14.74 10.49 -4.34
N VAL A 33 -14.97 9.19 -4.52
CA VAL A 33 -15.29 8.26 -3.43
C VAL A 33 -14.25 7.17 -3.35
N LEU A 34 -13.61 7.02 -2.18
CA LEU A 34 -12.81 5.84 -1.86
C LEU A 34 -13.77 4.70 -1.49
N ARG A 35 -13.87 3.68 -2.35
CA ARG A 35 -14.71 2.51 -2.12
C ARG A 35 -13.91 1.40 -1.48
N LEU A 36 -14.14 1.16 -0.19
CA LEU A 36 -13.37 0.18 0.58
C LEU A 36 -13.72 -1.27 0.22
N ASP A 37 -14.80 -1.49 -0.53
CA ASP A 37 -15.38 -2.79 -0.89
C ASP A 37 -15.15 -3.18 -2.36
N SER A 38 -14.36 -2.41 -3.12
CA SER A 38 -14.21 -2.57 -4.57
C SER A 38 -12.76 -2.63 -5.01
N ILE A 39 -12.43 -3.56 -5.91
CA ILE A 39 -11.13 -3.71 -6.57
C ILE A 39 -11.33 -4.00 -8.07
N GLN A 40 -11.40 -2.95 -8.88
CA GLN A 40 -11.52 -3.07 -10.34
C GLN A 40 -10.17 -3.37 -10.99
N SER A 41 -9.08 -2.86 -10.40
CA SER A 41 -7.71 -3.09 -10.89
C SER A 41 -7.25 -4.56 -10.80
N GLY A 42 -7.99 -5.42 -10.10
CA GLY A 42 -7.62 -6.81 -9.87
C GLY A 42 -7.44 -7.63 -11.15
N ALA A 43 -8.19 -7.30 -12.21
CA ALA A 43 -8.06 -7.98 -13.50
C ALA A 43 -6.63 -7.89 -14.07
N ALA A 44 -5.91 -6.81 -13.81
CA ALA A 44 -4.53 -6.63 -14.27
C ALA A 44 -3.50 -7.51 -13.53
N TRP A 45 -3.89 -8.15 -12.43
CA TRP A 45 -3.00 -8.98 -11.60
C TRP A 45 -3.15 -10.47 -11.89
N LEU A 46 -4.18 -10.85 -12.65
CA LEU A 46 -4.43 -12.25 -13.02
C LEU A 46 -3.38 -12.74 -14.01
N GLY A 47 -2.99 -14.02 -13.86
CA GLY A 47 -2.01 -14.67 -14.73
C GLY A 47 -0.55 -14.29 -14.45
N VAL A 48 -0.28 -13.49 -13.41
CA VAL A 48 1.08 -13.15 -12.99
C VAL A 48 1.64 -14.25 -12.08
N ASP A 49 2.89 -14.68 -12.31
CA ASP A 49 3.54 -15.73 -11.51
C ASP A 49 3.95 -15.26 -10.10
N VAL A 50 4.35 -13.99 -9.98
CA VAL A 50 4.76 -13.37 -8.71
C VAL A 50 4.15 -11.99 -8.55
N LEU A 51 3.29 -11.82 -7.55
CA LEU A 51 2.68 -10.56 -7.17
C LEU A 51 3.32 -10.01 -5.91
N VAL A 52 3.82 -8.78 -5.97
CA VAL A 52 4.37 -8.06 -4.80
C VAL A 52 3.56 -6.79 -4.58
N PHE A 53 2.72 -6.81 -3.54
CA PHE A 53 1.87 -5.68 -3.16
C PHE A 53 2.52 -4.82 -2.09
N ASN A 54 2.23 -3.52 -2.10
CA ASN A 54 2.58 -2.58 -1.05
C ASN A 54 1.55 -1.45 -1.01
N THR A 55 1.02 -1.17 0.17
CA THR A 55 0.23 0.04 0.39
C THR A 55 0.36 0.48 1.85
N TRP A 56 0.58 1.78 2.09
CA TRP A 56 0.61 2.38 3.44
C TRP A 56 0.66 3.91 3.37
N HIS A 57 1.76 4.47 2.85
CA HIS A 57 2.11 5.89 2.98
C HIS A 57 0.94 6.84 2.66
N TRP A 58 0.26 6.61 1.54
CA TRP A 58 -0.83 7.44 1.06
C TRP A 58 -2.13 7.35 1.87
N TRP A 59 -2.33 6.29 2.66
CA TRP A 59 -3.48 6.17 3.56
C TRP A 59 -3.46 7.23 4.66
N THR A 60 -2.29 7.74 5.02
CA THR A 60 -2.15 8.75 6.08
C THR A 60 -2.44 10.18 5.60
N HIS A 61 -2.61 10.39 4.29
CA HIS A 61 -2.85 11.71 3.74
C HIS A 61 -4.16 12.33 4.23
N LYS A 62 -4.12 13.65 4.46
CA LYS A 62 -5.27 14.49 4.84
C LYS A 62 -5.25 15.81 4.06
N GLY A 63 -6.38 16.51 4.05
CA GLY A 63 -6.49 17.83 3.41
C GLY A 63 -6.24 17.77 1.91
N ARG A 64 -5.40 18.66 1.37
CA ARG A 64 -5.12 18.76 -0.07
C ARG A 64 -4.48 17.50 -0.68
N SER A 65 -3.78 16.70 0.13
CA SER A 65 -3.13 15.47 -0.32
C SER A 65 -4.07 14.26 -0.35
N GLN A 66 -5.31 14.42 0.10
CA GLN A 66 -6.33 13.37 0.08
C GLN A 66 -6.99 13.30 -1.31
N PRO A 67 -6.94 12.14 -1.99
CA PRO A 67 -7.47 12.01 -3.34
C PRO A 67 -8.98 11.73 -3.41
N TRP A 68 -9.67 11.56 -2.27
CA TRP A 68 -11.12 11.36 -2.20
C TRP A 68 -11.81 12.45 -1.40
N ASP A 69 -13.10 12.67 -1.69
CA ASP A 69 -13.99 13.61 -1.00
C ASP A 69 -14.91 12.91 0.01
N TYR A 70 -15.10 11.59 -0.15
CA TYR A 70 -15.93 10.71 0.68
C TYR A 70 -15.32 9.30 0.76
N VAL A 71 -15.69 8.54 1.79
CA VAL A 71 -15.34 7.13 1.96
C VAL A 71 -16.63 6.30 2.00
N ARG A 72 -16.69 5.25 1.18
CA ARG A 72 -17.82 4.32 1.15
C ARG A 72 -17.43 2.99 1.78
N ASP A 73 -18.24 2.55 2.74
CA ASP A 73 -18.10 1.29 3.48
C ASP A 73 -19.41 0.51 3.33
N GLY A 74 -19.47 -0.34 2.30
CA GLY A 74 -20.71 -0.93 1.83
C GLY A 74 -21.72 0.15 1.42
N ASP A 75 -22.89 0.15 2.07
CA ASP A 75 -23.95 1.11 1.78
C ASP A 75 -23.77 2.46 2.47
N GLN A 76 -22.85 2.56 3.45
CA GLN A 76 -22.62 3.77 4.21
C GLN A 76 -21.64 4.69 3.49
N VAL A 77 -21.96 5.99 3.48
CA VAL A 77 -21.11 7.05 2.93
C VAL A 77 -20.71 8.00 4.03
N HIS A 78 -19.40 8.13 4.25
CA HIS A 78 -18.81 9.00 5.25
C HIS A 78 -18.09 10.17 4.58
N LYS A 79 -18.18 11.36 5.18
CA LYS A 79 -17.39 12.51 4.69
C LYS A 79 -15.90 12.27 4.86
N ASP A 80 -15.53 11.62 5.96
CA ASP A 80 -14.18 11.15 6.22
C ASP A 80 -14.22 9.93 7.16
N MET A 81 -13.12 9.17 7.24
CA MET A 81 -13.01 7.97 8.08
C MET A 81 -11.64 7.91 8.77
N ASP A 82 -11.54 7.32 9.97
CA ASP A 82 -10.24 7.06 10.58
C ASP A 82 -9.32 6.27 9.61
N ARG A 83 -8.05 6.68 9.50
CA ARG A 83 -7.13 6.14 8.48
C ARG A 83 -6.77 4.69 8.72
N LEU A 84 -6.66 4.26 9.98
CA LEU A 84 -6.38 2.87 10.31
C LEU A 84 -7.62 2.00 10.07
N VAL A 85 -8.80 2.51 10.39
CA VAL A 85 -10.06 1.82 10.07
C VAL A 85 -10.23 1.64 8.56
N ALA A 86 -10.04 2.71 7.78
CA ALA A 86 -10.11 2.66 6.32
C ALA A 86 -9.06 1.72 5.72
N PHE A 87 -7.82 1.80 6.19
CA PHE A 87 -6.72 0.92 5.78
C PHE A 87 -7.04 -0.55 6.07
N ASN A 88 -7.49 -0.87 7.29
CA ASN A 88 -7.83 -2.23 7.68
C ASN A 88 -8.95 -2.81 6.81
N LYS A 89 -9.99 -2.02 6.55
CA LYS A 89 -11.11 -2.42 5.68
C LYS A 89 -10.65 -2.64 4.23
N GLY A 90 -9.92 -1.69 3.65
CA GLY A 90 -9.41 -1.83 2.28
C GLY A 90 -8.45 -3.02 2.13
N LEU A 91 -7.57 -3.24 3.11
CA LEU A 91 -6.66 -4.38 3.10
C LEU A 91 -7.41 -5.71 3.28
N THR A 92 -8.47 -5.73 4.09
CA THR A 92 -9.35 -6.91 4.23
C THR A 92 -10.02 -7.24 2.91
N THR A 93 -10.52 -6.24 2.17
CA THR A 93 -11.09 -6.43 0.83
C THR A 93 -10.05 -6.95 -0.14
N TRP A 94 -8.83 -6.42 -0.13
CA TRP A 94 -7.73 -6.94 -0.94
C TRP A 94 -7.38 -8.39 -0.61
N ALA A 95 -7.28 -8.75 0.66
CA ALA A 95 -6.98 -10.11 1.08
C ALA A 95 -8.05 -11.09 0.58
N LYS A 96 -9.34 -10.75 0.77
CA LYS A 96 -10.45 -11.55 0.24
C LYS A 96 -10.42 -11.67 -1.28
N TRP A 97 -10.05 -10.60 -1.98
CA TRP A 97 -9.89 -10.65 -3.43
C TRP A 97 -8.77 -11.61 -3.83
N VAL A 98 -7.63 -11.58 -3.16
CA VAL A 98 -6.51 -12.51 -3.41
C VAL A 98 -6.98 -13.95 -3.19
N ASP A 99 -7.60 -14.25 -2.06
CA ASP A 99 -8.08 -15.60 -1.72
C ASP A 99 -9.10 -16.13 -2.76
N ALA A 100 -9.93 -15.25 -3.30
CA ALA A 100 -10.97 -15.61 -4.27
C ALA A 100 -10.46 -15.75 -5.71
N ASN A 101 -9.37 -15.07 -6.08
CA ASN A 101 -8.97 -14.91 -7.49
C ASN A 101 -7.59 -15.49 -7.82
N ILE A 102 -6.73 -15.75 -6.83
CA ILE A 102 -5.35 -16.19 -7.05
C ILE A 102 -5.19 -17.65 -6.67
N ASN A 103 -4.66 -18.45 -7.60
CA ASN A 103 -4.28 -19.83 -7.33
C ASN A 103 -2.87 -19.89 -6.71
N PRO A 104 -2.70 -20.26 -5.43
CA PRO A 104 -1.39 -20.27 -4.76
C PRO A 104 -0.42 -21.35 -5.30
N ALA A 105 -0.92 -22.33 -6.05
CA ALA A 105 -0.10 -23.31 -6.74
C ALA A 105 0.61 -22.71 -7.98
N ALA A 106 0.00 -21.71 -8.62
CA ALA A 106 0.53 -21.05 -9.82
C ALA A 106 1.22 -19.72 -9.51
N THR A 107 0.65 -18.93 -8.59
CA THR A 107 1.10 -17.57 -8.29
C THR A 107 1.60 -17.46 -6.85
N LYS A 108 2.74 -16.80 -6.66
CA LYS A 108 3.24 -16.41 -5.34
C LYS A 108 2.85 -14.98 -5.03
N VAL A 109 2.27 -14.77 -3.85
CA VAL A 109 1.83 -13.45 -3.38
C VAL A 109 2.67 -13.02 -2.19
N PHE A 110 3.22 -11.81 -2.28
CA PHE A 110 3.94 -11.17 -1.21
C PHE A 110 3.30 -9.82 -0.90
N PHE A 111 3.23 -9.47 0.38
CA PHE A 111 2.86 -8.13 0.81
C PHE A 111 4.03 -7.50 1.55
N LYS A 112 4.57 -6.41 1.00
CA LYS A 112 5.61 -5.63 1.64
C LYS A 112 4.97 -4.64 2.59
N GLY A 113 5.12 -4.86 3.90
CA GLY A 113 4.80 -3.84 4.90
C GLY A 113 5.67 -2.59 4.72
N SER A 114 5.13 -1.41 5.03
CA SER A 114 5.93 -0.19 5.05
C SER A 114 6.47 0.05 6.45
N PRO A 115 7.78 0.26 6.63
CA PRO A 115 8.28 0.77 7.90
C PRO A 115 7.67 2.15 8.15
N HIS A 116 7.26 2.39 9.40
CA HIS A 116 6.99 3.74 9.86
C HIS A 116 8.30 4.51 9.93
N PRO A 117 8.40 5.75 9.41
CA PRO A 117 9.56 6.58 9.69
C PRO A 117 9.68 6.75 11.20
N LEU A 118 10.79 6.30 11.75
CA LEU A 118 11.24 6.73 13.07
C LEU A 118 11.39 8.25 13.04
N GLN A 119 10.54 8.95 13.80
CA GLN A 119 10.81 10.35 14.15
C GLN A 119 12.05 10.48 15.05
N GLU A 120 12.48 9.38 15.66
CA GLU A 120 13.67 9.30 16.50
C GLU A 120 14.76 8.54 15.75
N GLN A 121 15.60 9.27 15.00
CA GLN A 121 16.83 8.72 14.45
C GLN A 121 18.02 9.17 15.30
N ASN A 122 18.85 8.19 15.70
CA ASN A 122 20.17 8.42 16.29
C ASN A 122 20.21 9.27 17.57
N GLY A 123 19.16 9.21 18.39
CA GLY A 123 19.09 10.00 19.63
C GLY A 123 18.90 11.51 19.40
N ASP A 124 18.75 11.95 18.15
CA ASP A 124 18.40 13.33 17.82
C ASP A 124 16.87 13.44 17.74
N THR A 125 16.27 13.83 18.86
CA THR A 125 14.83 14.10 18.98
C THR A 125 14.38 15.30 18.14
N ASN A 126 15.31 16.05 17.51
CA ASN A 126 15.02 17.20 16.64
C ASN A 126 15.14 16.90 15.14
N ALA A 127 15.59 15.69 14.74
CA ALA A 127 15.72 15.32 13.35
C ALA A 127 14.33 15.24 12.67
N LYS A 128 13.99 16.25 11.84
CA LYS A 128 12.68 16.33 11.16
C LYS A 128 12.59 15.48 9.89
N ASN A 129 13.74 15.05 9.36
CA ASN A 129 13.87 14.29 8.12
C ASN A 129 15.21 13.53 8.10
N CYS A 130 15.45 12.76 7.05
CA CYS A 130 16.68 11.96 6.92
C CYS A 130 17.86 12.70 6.26
N TYR A 131 17.79 14.02 6.04
CA TYR A 131 18.93 14.74 5.47
C TYR A 131 20.15 14.67 6.41
N GLY A 132 21.31 14.32 5.86
CA GLY A 132 22.56 14.18 6.61
C GLY A 132 22.76 12.84 7.33
N GLN A 133 21.78 11.93 7.26
CA GLN A 133 21.89 10.59 7.85
C GLN A 133 22.70 9.68 6.92
N THR A 134 23.91 9.30 7.33
CA THR A 134 24.87 8.55 6.50
C THR A 134 25.09 7.11 6.96
N GLN A 135 24.52 6.71 8.10
CA GLN A 135 24.64 5.38 8.68
C GLN A 135 23.26 4.81 8.99
N PRO A 136 23.06 3.48 8.83
CA PRO A 136 21.83 2.83 9.26
C PRO A 136 21.71 2.86 10.79
N VAL A 137 20.49 2.63 11.28
CA VAL A 137 20.28 2.39 12.71
C VAL A 137 21.05 1.15 13.13
N SER A 138 21.89 1.27 14.16
CA SER A 138 22.70 0.17 14.69
C SER A 138 21.83 -0.88 15.39
N GLY A 139 22.28 -2.14 15.32
CA GLY A 139 21.60 -3.28 15.95
C GLY A 139 20.63 -4.00 15.02
N SER A 140 20.14 -5.17 15.46
CA SER A 140 19.22 -6.00 14.70
C SER A 140 17.74 -5.69 14.96
N THR A 141 17.45 -4.90 16.00
CA THR A 141 16.08 -4.55 16.40
C THR A 141 15.74 -3.15 15.90
N TYR A 142 14.69 -3.05 15.09
CA TYR A 142 14.17 -1.76 14.65
C TYR A 142 13.46 -1.04 15.80
N PRO A 143 13.87 0.20 16.19
CA PRO A 143 13.29 0.87 17.35
C PRO A 143 11.93 1.53 17.07
N GLY A 144 11.38 1.39 15.87
CA GLY A 144 10.10 2.00 15.50
C GLY A 144 8.94 1.52 16.39
N GLY A 145 8.03 2.43 16.73
CA GLY A 145 6.86 2.11 17.54
C GLY A 145 5.98 1.03 16.91
N ARG A 146 5.43 0.13 17.74
CA ARG A 146 4.32 -0.74 17.35
C ARG A 146 3.06 0.11 17.22
N PHE A 147 2.29 -0.07 16.15
CA PHE A 147 0.95 0.51 16.08
C PHE A 147 0.11 -0.04 17.24
N GLN A 148 -0.29 0.86 18.14
CA GLN A 148 -1.29 0.57 19.16
C GLN A 148 -2.65 0.91 18.54
N LEU A 149 -3.44 -0.11 18.21
CA LEU A 149 -4.87 0.11 17.93
C LEU A 149 -5.51 0.52 19.26
N LYS A 150 -6.02 1.74 19.34
CA LYS A 150 -6.90 2.12 20.45
C LYS A 150 -8.27 1.53 20.12
N GLU A 151 -8.68 0.55 20.92
CA GLU A 151 -10.06 0.04 20.97
C GLU A 151 -11.03 1.14 21.44
#